data_AF-A0A9N9R2J1-F1
#
_entry.id   AF-A0A9N9R2J1-F1
#
_cell.length_a   1.000
_cell.length_b   1.000
_cell.length_c   1.000
_cell.angle_alpha   90.00
_cell.angle_beta   90.00
_cell.angle_gamma   90.00
#
_symmetry.space_group_name_H-M   'P 1'
#
loop_
_entity.id
_entity.type
_entity.pdbx_description
1 polymer ?
#
loop_
_entity_poly.entity_id
_entity_poly.type
_entity_poly.pdbx_seq_one_letter_code
_entity_poly.pdbx_strand_id
1 'polypeptide(L)'
;MECTQKYGLTPADVLQLREKKMPDNDNVKCMFACAYKASGMMDDKGMLSVDGVKKISEKYLSEYPEKMDNAFKFVDACQSVNDQAVSDGDRGCERAALIFKCSLEQAAVSLTEMEIKVEFTKLVMKCMKDHPVDMKELTGLQQYIVPKNKDVKCLLACAYKLEGIMTDKGLYDKEHAYKIAELSKNGDEKRLENGKKMADICVKEVNEADVSGDDKECERAALLFKCTIENAPKKFTDMDCTENYKLTQEEMAQLLDKKIPDNDKIKCMFACAFKASGLMDDKGMLSVDGAKKVIDMVFADDPEKTNKALNFIDACKSGETYIQF
;
A
#
# COMPACT_ATOMS: atom_id res chain seq x y z
N MET A 1 28.72 -10.19 -10.16
CA MET A 1 29.42 -9.45 -11.25
C MET A 1 29.66 -10.31 -12.49
N GLU A 2 29.91 -11.62 -12.34
CA GLU A 2 30.15 -12.54 -13.45
C GLU A 2 29.08 -12.49 -14.56
N CYS A 3 27.79 -12.57 -14.21
CA CYS A 3 26.71 -12.53 -15.20
C CYS A 3 26.64 -11.21 -15.99
N THR A 4 26.90 -10.08 -15.33
CA THR A 4 26.93 -8.77 -15.98
C THR A 4 28.12 -8.65 -16.94
N GLN A 5 29.27 -9.24 -16.61
CA GLN A 5 30.42 -9.31 -17.52
C GLN A 5 30.14 -10.20 -18.73
N LYS A 6 29.43 -11.31 -18.52
CA LYS A 6 29.13 -12.28 -19.58
C LYS A 6 28.11 -11.77 -20.60
N TYR A 7 27.09 -11.04 -20.15
CA TYR A 7 25.96 -10.68 -21.00
C TYR A 7 25.85 -9.19 -21.32
N GLY A 8 26.59 -8.31 -20.63
CA GLY A 8 26.58 -6.87 -20.90
C GLY A 8 25.23 -6.20 -20.61
N LEU A 9 25.28 -4.92 -20.20
CA LEU A 9 24.09 -4.08 -20.05
C LEU A 9 24.38 -2.74 -20.70
N THR A 10 23.46 -2.28 -21.54
CA THR A 10 23.52 -0.91 -22.06
C THR A 10 22.84 0.05 -21.07
N PRO A 11 23.14 1.36 -21.13
CA PRO A 11 22.39 2.36 -20.38
C PRO A 11 20.87 2.32 -20.64
N ALA A 12 20.46 1.98 -21.87
CA ALA A 12 19.05 1.84 -22.24
C ALA A 12 18.38 0.63 -21.55
N ASP A 13 19.10 -0.49 -21.40
CA ASP A 13 18.62 -1.65 -20.63
C ASP A 13 18.40 -1.28 -19.16
N VAL A 14 19.36 -0.55 -18.58
CA VAL A 14 19.27 -0.10 -17.18
C VAL A 14 18.08 0.84 -16.98
N LEU A 15 17.78 1.73 -17.95
CA LEU A 15 16.61 2.60 -17.89
C LEU A 15 15.30 1.79 -17.92
N GLN A 16 15.18 0.83 -18.85
CA GLN A 16 13.99 -0.03 -18.92
C GLN A 16 13.80 -0.84 -17.63
N LEU A 17 14.87 -1.42 -17.07
CA LEU A 17 14.80 -2.15 -15.81
C LEU A 17 14.38 -1.27 -14.63
N ARG A 18 14.84 0.00 -14.58
CA ARG A 18 14.37 0.99 -13.60
C ARG A 18 12.90 1.33 -13.77
N GLU A 19 12.40 1.32 -15.00
CA GLU A 19 10.98 1.47 -15.32
C GLU A 19 10.18 0.18 -15.11
N LYS A 20 10.75 -0.85 -14.48
CA LYS A 20 10.12 -2.15 -14.26
C LYS A 20 9.69 -2.81 -15.58
N LYS A 21 10.48 -2.63 -16.64
CA LYS A 21 10.29 -3.27 -17.95
C LYS A 21 11.47 -4.20 -18.22
N MET A 22 11.18 -5.44 -18.59
CA MET A 22 12.22 -6.35 -19.08
C MET A 22 12.58 -5.93 -20.52
N PRO A 23 13.84 -5.57 -20.80
CA PRO A 23 14.28 -5.29 -22.16
C PRO A 23 14.05 -6.50 -23.07
N ASP A 24 13.54 -6.25 -24.28
CA ASP A 24 13.35 -7.30 -25.28
C ASP A 24 14.66 -7.61 -26.03
N ASN A 25 15.66 -8.08 -25.29
CA ASN A 25 16.89 -8.63 -25.87
C ASN A 25 17.41 -9.80 -25.05
N ASP A 26 18.05 -10.75 -25.73
CA ASP A 26 18.51 -12.01 -25.13
C ASP A 26 19.62 -11.82 -24.10
N ASN A 27 20.45 -10.77 -24.25
CA ASN A 27 21.52 -10.50 -23.32
C ASN A 27 20.99 -10.23 -21.92
N VAL A 28 20.01 -9.34 -21.76
CA VAL A 28 19.42 -9.04 -20.45
C VAL A 28 18.69 -10.26 -19.90
N LYS A 29 17.88 -10.94 -20.73
CA LYS A 29 17.16 -12.16 -20.35
C LYS A 29 18.12 -13.25 -19.81
N CYS A 30 19.23 -13.49 -20.52
CA CYS A 30 20.23 -14.47 -20.12
C CYS A 30 21.11 -14.01 -18.95
N MET A 31 21.30 -12.69 -18.77
CA MET A 31 21.96 -12.13 -17.59
C MET A 31 21.16 -12.48 -16.33
N PHE A 32 19.84 -12.31 -16.36
CA PHE A 32 18.95 -12.72 -15.28
C PHE A 32 18.97 -14.24 -15.06
N ALA A 33 18.89 -15.05 -16.11
CA ALA A 33 18.98 -16.51 -15.97
C ALA A 33 20.31 -16.95 -15.31
N CYS A 34 21.43 -16.35 -15.72
CA CYS A 34 22.73 -16.57 -15.09
C CYS A 34 22.71 -16.21 -13.61
N ALA A 35 22.15 -15.05 -13.26
CA ALA A 35 22.08 -14.60 -11.87
C ALA A 35 21.19 -15.53 -11.03
N TYR A 36 20.05 -15.97 -11.57
CA TYR A 36 19.13 -16.89 -10.91
C TYR A 36 19.73 -18.29 -10.72
N LYS A 37 20.48 -18.80 -11.70
CA LYS A 37 21.21 -20.07 -11.54
C LYS A 37 22.33 -19.96 -10.50
N ALA A 38 23.11 -18.89 -10.56
CA ALA A 38 24.19 -18.63 -9.61
C ALA A 38 23.69 -18.47 -8.17
N SER A 39 22.47 -17.95 -8.00
CA SER A 39 21.84 -17.82 -6.69
C SER A 39 21.11 -19.11 -6.26
N GLY A 40 20.81 -20.01 -7.19
CA GLY A 40 20.03 -21.23 -6.95
C GLY A 40 18.51 -21.02 -7.07
N MET A 41 18.05 -19.82 -7.42
CA MET A 41 16.63 -19.54 -7.74
C MET A 41 16.17 -20.21 -9.03
N MET A 42 17.11 -20.63 -9.89
CA MET A 42 16.83 -21.38 -11.11
C MET A 42 17.72 -22.62 -11.15
N ASP A 43 17.18 -23.76 -11.59
CA ASP A 43 17.93 -25.00 -11.71
C ASP A 43 18.72 -25.08 -13.03
N ASP A 44 19.49 -26.16 -13.20
CA ASP A 44 20.31 -26.37 -14.39
C ASP A 44 19.49 -26.48 -15.68
N LYS A 45 18.22 -26.91 -15.58
CA LYS A 45 17.24 -27.00 -16.68
C LYS A 45 16.55 -25.66 -16.97
N GLY A 46 16.99 -24.58 -16.33
CA GLY A 46 16.42 -23.25 -16.56
C GLY A 46 15.02 -23.08 -15.95
N MET A 47 14.63 -23.95 -15.00
CA MET A 47 13.34 -23.92 -14.33
C MET A 47 13.44 -23.11 -13.02
N LEU A 48 12.39 -22.38 -12.66
CA LEU A 48 12.27 -21.72 -11.37
C LEU A 48 12.34 -22.78 -10.25
N SER A 49 13.29 -22.63 -9.35
CA SER A 49 13.50 -23.51 -8.20
C SER A 49 12.75 -22.97 -6.99
N VAL A 50 11.61 -23.58 -6.67
CA VAL A 50 10.78 -23.17 -5.52
C VAL A 50 11.59 -23.22 -4.22
N ASP A 51 12.29 -24.34 -4.00
CA ASP A 51 13.14 -24.52 -2.83
C ASP A 51 14.32 -23.55 -2.81
N GLY A 52 14.90 -23.25 -3.98
CA GLY A 52 16.01 -22.32 -4.11
C GLY A 52 15.62 -20.89 -3.75
N VAL A 53 14.45 -20.43 -4.22
CA VAL A 53 13.88 -19.15 -3.83
C VAL A 53 13.59 -19.12 -2.34
N LYS A 54 12.94 -20.16 -1.77
CA LYS A 54 12.64 -20.23 -0.34
C LYS A 54 13.91 -20.12 0.51
N LYS A 55 14.97 -20.86 0.16
CA LYS A 55 16.27 -20.79 0.85
C LYS A 55 16.92 -19.41 0.80
N ILE A 56 16.85 -18.73 -0.35
CA ILE A 56 17.36 -17.36 -0.47
C ILE A 56 16.55 -16.40 0.37
N SER A 57 15.22 -16.50 0.31
CA SER A 57 14.33 -15.68 1.13
C SER A 57 14.63 -15.89 2.61
N GLU A 58 14.72 -17.13 3.08
CA GLU A 58 15.11 -17.47 4.45
C GLU A 58 16.44 -16.85 4.84
N LYS A 59 17.45 -16.92 3.96
CA LYS A 59 18.79 -16.39 4.22
C LYS A 59 18.83 -14.86 4.35
N TYR A 60 18.05 -14.13 3.55
CA TYR A 60 18.15 -12.66 3.46
C TYR A 60 17.00 -11.91 4.11
N LEU A 61 15.88 -12.57 4.35
CA LEU A 61 14.63 -11.96 4.83
C LEU A 61 14.19 -12.51 6.20
N SER A 62 14.99 -13.34 6.87
CA SER A 62 14.60 -13.96 8.17
C SER A 62 14.24 -12.94 9.25
N GLU A 63 14.81 -11.75 9.18
CA GLU A 63 14.55 -10.64 10.11
C GLU A 63 13.32 -9.80 9.70
N TYR A 64 12.68 -10.11 8.57
CA TYR A 64 11.56 -9.36 7.99
C TYR A 64 10.40 -10.32 7.66
N PRO A 65 9.61 -10.76 8.67
CA PRO A 65 8.56 -11.76 8.52
C PRO A 65 7.57 -11.46 7.38
N GLU A 66 7.12 -10.21 7.26
CA GLU A 66 6.21 -9.79 6.18
C GLU A 66 6.86 -9.92 4.78
N LYS A 67 8.14 -9.58 4.64
CA LYS A 67 8.86 -9.72 3.36
C LYS A 67 9.11 -11.18 3.02
N MET A 68 9.30 -12.03 4.03
CA MET A 68 9.41 -13.47 3.87
C MET A 68 8.11 -14.06 3.32
N ASP A 69 6.97 -13.74 3.95
CA ASP A 69 5.66 -14.21 3.54
C ASP A 69 5.33 -13.76 2.10
N ASN A 70 5.66 -12.51 1.77
CA ASN A 70 5.56 -12.00 0.40
C ASN A 70 6.44 -12.76 -0.60
N ALA A 71 7.68 -13.11 -0.22
CA ALA A 71 8.56 -13.90 -1.07
C ALA A 71 8.05 -15.34 -1.28
N PHE A 72 7.36 -15.92 -0.29
CA PHE A 72 6.72 -17.23 -0.41
C PHE A 72 5.46 -17.17 -1.29
N LYS A 73 4.60 -16.17 -1.11
CA LYS A 73 3.45 -15.93 -2.00
C LYS A 73 3.92 -15.70 -3.45
N PHE A 74 5.01 -14.97 -3.64
CA PHE A 74 5.64 -14.80 -4.95
C PHE A 74 6.01 -16.15 -5.58
N VAL A 75 6.72 -17.02 -4.87
CA VAL A 75 7.18 -18.28 -5.46
C VAL A 75 6.01 -19.22 -5.77
N ASP A 76 5.00 -19.25 -4.90
CA ASP A 76 3.81 -20.08 -5.09
C ASP A 76 2.96 -19.61 -6.29
N ALA A 77 2.87 -18.29 -6.51
CA ALA A 77 2.17 -17.72 -7.66
C ALA A 77 2.96 -17.90 -8.97
N CYS A 78 4.28 -17.72 -8.91
CA CYS A 78 5.14 -17.70 -10.10
C CYS A 78 5.67 -19.07 -10.51
N GLN A 79 5.48 -20.15 -9.74
CA GLN A 79 5.90 -21.49 -10.15
C GLN A 79 5.32 -21.94 -11.50
N SER A 80 4.14 -21.45 -11.86
CA SER A 80 3.48 -21.72 -13.15
C SER A 80 4.28 -21.22 -14.37
N VAL A 81 5.28 -20.34 -14.17
CA VAL A 81 6.20 -19.95 -15.27
C VAL A 81 6.96 -21.14 -15.81
N ASN A 82 7.10 -22.24 -15.07
CA ASN A 82 7.75 -23.47 -15.52
C ASN A 82 6.96 -24.21 -16.60
N ASP A 83 5.63 -24.06 -16.60
CA ASP A 83 4.74 -24.72 -17.56
C ASP A 83 4.63 -23.94 -18.89
N GLN A 84 5.15 -22.71 -18.93
CA GLN A 84 5.14 -21.89 -20.13
C GLN A 84 6.15 -22.38 -21.16
N ALA A 85 5.74 -22.41 -22.42
CA ALA A 85 6.60 -22.73 -23.54
C ALA A 85 7.68 -21.65 -23.70
N VAL A 86 8.92 -22.09 -23.86
CA VAL A 86 10.09 -21.24 -24.14
C VAL A 86 10.88 -21.84 -25.30
N SER A 87 11.57 -20.99 -26.06
CA SER A 87 12.33 -21.41 -27.25
C SER A 87 13.80 -21.75 -26.96
N ASP A 88 14.32 -21.33 -25.80
CA ASP A 88 15.74 -21.43 -25.46
C ASP A 88 16.09 -22.59 -24.52
N GLY A 89 15.11 -23.45 -24.21
CA GLY A 89 15.27 -24.69 -23.46
C GLY A 89 15.96 -24.48 -22.11
N ASP A 90 16.96 -25.30 -21.83
CA ASP A 90 17.68 -25.30 -20.54
C ASP A 90 18.48 -24.01 -20.28
N ARG A 91 18.65 -23.13 -21.28
CA ARG A 91 19.28 -21.81 -21.05
C ARG A 91 18.46 -20.97 -20.07
N GLY A 92 17.13 -21.08 -20.12
CA GLY A 92 16.21 -20.43 -19.19
C GLY A 92 16.18 -18.91 -19.26
N CYS A 93 16.71 -18.28 -20.31
CA CYS A 93 16.69 -16.83 -20.51
C CYS A 93 15.26 -16.31 -20.69
N GLU A 94 14.46 -16.94 -21.55
CA GLU A 94 13.04 -16.55 -21.70
C GLU A 94 12.28 -16.78 -20.41
N ARG A 95 12.53 -17.90 -19.72
CA ARG A 95 11.91 -18.19 -18.44
C ARG A 95 12.32 -17.19 -17.35
N ALA A 96 13.57 -16.71 -17.35
CA ALA A 96 14.01 -15.64 -16.46
C ALA A 96 13.25 -14.33 -16.71
N ALA A 97 12.93 -14.02 -17.97
CA ALA A 97 12.06 -12.89 -18.32
C ALA A 97 10.65 -13.06 -17.75
N LEU A 98 10.09 -14.26 -17.86
CA LEU A 98 8.77 -14.61 -17.30
C LEU A 98 8.77 -14.52 -15.77
N ILE A 99 9.82 -15.03 -15.10
CA ILE A 99 10.01 -14.91 -13.66
C ILE A 99 10.02 -13.45 -13.25
N PHE A 100 10.84 -12.61 -13.90
CA PHE A 100 10.91 -11.17 -13.60
C PHE A 100 9.56 -10.48 -13.80
N LYS A 101 8.87 -10.75 -14.91
CA LYS A 101 7.53 -10.20 -15.17
C LYS A 101 6.55 -10.61 -14.06
N CYS A 102 6.54 -11.88 -13.68
CA CYS A 102 5.72 -12.38 -12.58
C CYS A 102 6.12 -11.75 -11.24
N SER A 103 7.42 -11.55 -10.97
CA SER A 103 7.89 -10.84 -9.76
C SER A 103 7.34 -9.43 -9.68
N LEU A 104 7.23 -8.71 -10.80
CA LEU A 104 6.65 -7.36 -10.83
C LEU A 104 5.14 -7.39 -10.60
N GLU A 105 4.45 -8.36 -11.21
CA GLU A 105 3.01 -8.56 -11.01
C GLU A 105 2.71 -8.90 -9.54
N GLN A 106 3.52 -9.75 -8.90
CA GLN A 106 3.34 -10.13 -7.49
C GLN A 106 3.85 -9.07 -6.50
N ALA A 107 4.94 -8.35 -6.81
CA ALA A 107 5.42 -7.25 -5.96
C ALA A 107 4.38 -6.13 -5.85
N ALA A 108 3.55 -5.94 -6.87
CA ALA A 108 2.42 -5.03 -6.80
C ALA A 108 1.35 -5.51 -5.78
N VAL A 109 1.21 -6.83 -5.56
CA VAL A 109 0.24 -7.47 -4.63
C VAL A 109 0.71 -7.39 -3.16
N SER A 110 1.93 -6.93 -2.92
CA SER A 110 2.60 -6.92 -1.61
C SER A 110 2.89 -5.53 -1.05
N LEU A 111 2.46 -4.45 -1.71
CA LEU A 111 2.72 -3.10 -1.21
C LEU A 111 1.84 -2.79 0.01
N THR A 112 2.49 -2.39 1.10
CA THR A 112 1.82 -1.82 2.26
C THR A 112 1.12 -0.51 1.89
N GLU A 113 0.14 -0.09 2.69
CA GLU A 113 -0.51 1.22 2.51
C GLU A 113 0.49 2.38 2.53
N MET A 114 1.58 2.25 3.27
CA MET A 114 2.65 3.24 3.31
C MET A 114 3.40 3.29 1.99
N GLU A 115 3.74 2.14 1.40
CA GLU A 115 4.43 2.09 0.11
C GLU A 115 3.55 2.60 -1.02
N ILE A 116 2.26 2.25 -1.03
CA ILE A 116 1.28 2.79 -1.99
C ILE A 116 1.22 4.32 -1.87
N LYS A 117 1.15 4.85 -0.64
CA LYS A 117 1.16 6.30 -0.40
C LYS A 117 2.45 6.96 -0.88
N VAL A 118 3.61 6.33 -0.68
CA VAL A 118 4.90 6.86 -1.12
C VAL A 118 4.98 6.90 -2.65
N GLU A 119 4.58 5.84 -3.34
CA GLU A 119 4.58 5.81 -4.81
C GLU A 119 3.63 6.85 -5.38
N PHE A 120 2.40 6.95 -4.85
CA PHE A 120 1.47 7.99 -5.29
C PHE A 120 1.98 9.41 -4.97
N THR A 121 2.63 9.62 -3.83
CA THR A 121 3.22 10.92 -3.46
C THR A 121 4.31 11.34 -4.45
N LYS A 122 5.10 10.40 -4.98
CA LYS A 122 6.10 10.72 -6.04
C LYS A 122 5.42 11.23 -7.30
N LEU A 123 4.26 10.68 -7.67
CA LEU A 123 3.48 11.16 -8.82
C LEU A 123 2.93 12.56 -8.56
N VAL A 124 2.40 12.81 -7.37
CA VAL A 124 1.95 14.14 -6.94
C VAL A 124 3.11 15.14 -7.05
N MET A 125 4.29 14.83 -6.49
CA MET A 125 5.46 15.71 -6.58
C MET A 125 5.90 15.98 -8.03
N LYS A 126 5.79 14.99 -8.92
CA LYS A 126 6.08 15.18 -10.35
C LYS A 126 5.11 16.17 -11.00
N CYS A 127 3.85 16.14 -10.61
CA CYS A 127 2.81 17.02 -11.12
C CYS A 127 2.85 18.44 -10.52
N MET A 128 3.49 18.64 -9.37
CA MET A 128 3.63 19.97 -8.74
C MET A 128 4.39 20.98 -9.60
N LYS A 129 5.17 20.52 -10.59
CA LYS A 129 5.84 21.39 -11.55
C LYS A 129 4.85 22.20 -12.39
N ASP A 130 3.75 21.57 -12.79
CA ASP A 130 2.74 22.16 -13.67
C ASP A 130 1.55 22.71 -12.87
N HIS A 131 1.32 22.18 -11.67
CA HIS A 131 0.27 22.58 -10.74
C HIS A 131 0.86 22.88 -9.35
N PRO A 132 1.49 24.06 -9.16
CA PRO A 132 2.12 24.40 -7.91
C PRO A 132 1.07 24.56 -6.81
N VAL A 133 1.30 23.90 -5.68
CA VAL A 133 0.44 23.95 -4.48
C VAL A 133 1.30 24.12 -3.25
N ASP A 134 0.72 24.65 -2.17
CA ASP A 134 1.44 24.80 -0.91
C ASP A 134 1.34 23.53 -0.03
N MET A 135 2.14 23.49 1.04
CA MET A 135 2.14 22.36 1.96
C MET A 135 0.81 22.18 2.70
N LYS A 136 0.06 23.25 2.96
CA LYS A 136 -1.23 23.20 3.66
C LYS A 136 -2.26 22.50 2.79
N GLU A 137 -2.25 22.73 1.49
CA GLU A 137 -3.11 22.04 0.53
C GLU A 137 -2.78 20.55 0.44
N LEU A 138 -1.50 20.19 0.41
CA LEU A 138 -1.07 18.78 0.47
C LEU A 138 -1.47 18.09 1.77
N THR A 139 -1.31 18.77 2.91
CA THR A 139 -1.79 18.27 4.20
C THR A 139 -3.31 18.09 4.21
N GLY A 140 -4.05 18.98 3.56
CA GLY A 140 -5.49 18.83 3.39
C GLY A 140 -5.86 17.53 2.68
N LEU A 141 -5.16 17.16 1.62
CA LEU A 141 -5.35 15.88 0.93
C LEU A 141 -5.05 14.67 1.83
N GLN A 142 -3.98 14.74 2.63
CA GLN A 142 -3.63 13.69 3.60
C GLN A 142 -4.68 13.55 4.71
N GLN A 143 -5.38 14.63 5.02
CA GLN A 143 -6.49 14.69 5.97
C GLN A 143 -7.86 14.41 5.31
N TYR A 144 -7.87 13.91 4.08
CA TYR A 144 -9.10 13.59 3.34
C TYR A 144 -10.02 14.81 3.12
N ILE A 145 -9.46 16.01 3.07
CA ILE A 145 -10.22 17.23 2.78
C ILE A 145 -10.37 17.35 1.27
N VAL A 146 -11.61 17.32 0.79
CA VAL A 146 -11.92 17.48 -0.63
C VAL A 146 -11.41 18.83 -1.14
N PRO A 147 -10.54 18.86 -2.17
CA PRO A 147 -9.91 20.09 -2.61
C PRO A 147 -10.90 21.01 -3.34
N LYS A 148 -10.86 22.29 -2.98
CA LYS A 148 -11.62 23.35 -3.66
C LYS A 148 -10.75 24.17 -4.61
N ASN A 149 -9.45 24.28 -4.33
CA ASN A 149 -8.50 25.00 -5.17
C ASN A 149 -8.31 24.26 -6.51
N LYS A 150 -8.47 24.98 -7.62
CA LYS A 150 -8.28 24.49 -8.98
C LYS A 150 -6.92 23.80 -9.19
N ASP A 151 -5.83 24.38 -8.71
CA ASP A 151 -4.48 23.82 -8.88
C ASP A 151 -4.35 22.47 -8.15
N VAL A 152 -4.93 22.33 -6.96
CA VAL A 152 -4.95 21.06 -6.23
C VAL A 152 -5.79 20.00 -6.95
N LYS A 153 -6.94 20.41 -7.53
CA LYS A 153 -7.76 19.51 -8.36
C LYS A 153 -7.02 19.03 -9.59
N CYS A 154 -6.32 19.94 -10.28
CA CYS A 154 -5.55 19.60 -11.47
C CYS A 154 -4.28 18.80 -11.15
N LEU A 155 -3.65 19.05 -10.00
CA LEU A 155 -2.57 18.24 -9.46
C LEU A 155 -3.00 16.77 -9.29
N LEU A 156 -4.18 16.55 -8.69
CA LEU A 156 -4.76 15.21 -8.56
C LEU A 156 -5.06 14.59 -9.92
N ALA A 157 -5.65 15.35 -10.85
CA ALA A 157 -5.94 14.84 -12.20
C ALA A 157 -4.66 14.39 -12.92
N CYS A 158 -3.58 15.17 -12.83
CA CYS A 158 -2.27 14.78 -13.36
C CYS A 158 -1.74 13.50 -12.71
N ALA A 159 -1.76 13.40 -11.38
CA ALA A 159 -1.27 12.22 -10.67
C ALA A 159 -2.10 10.96 -10.99
N TYR A 160 -3.43 11.09 -11.07
CA TYR A 160 -4.33 9.99 -11.43
C TYR A 160 -4.15 9.53 -12.87
N LYS A 161 -3.85 10.42 -13.82
CA LYS A 161 -3.51 10.03 -15.19
C LYS A 161 -2.18 9.28 -15.25
N LEU A 162 -1.17 9.75 -14.52
CA LEU A 162 0.13 9.07 -14.46
C LEU A 162 0.05 7.68 -13.84
N GLU A 163 -0.81 7.49 -12.84
CA GLU A 163 -1.05 6.18 -12.22
C GLU A 163 -1.89 5.27 -13.14
N GLY A 164 -2.74 5.85 -13.99
CA GLY A 164 -3.71 5.13 -14.82
C GLY A 164 -5.08 4.98 -14.16
N ILE A 165 -5.30 5.62 -13.00
CA ILE A 165 -6.62 5.76 -12.37
C ILE A 165 -7.56 6.55 -13.27
N MET A 166 -7.05 7.56 -13.99
CA MET A 166 -7.81 8.30 -15.00
C MET A 166 -7.22 8.07 -16.38
N THR A 167 -8.10 7.92 -17.37
CA THR A 167 -7.73 7.89 -18.79
C THR A 167 -7.20 9.25 -19.25
N ASP A 168 -6.57 9.29 -20.43
CA ASP A 168 -6.10 10.55 -21.04
C ASP A 168 -7.22 11.59 -21.24
N LYS A 169 -8.48 11.14 -21.36
CA LYS A 169 -9.69 11.98 -21.47
C LYS A 169 -10.24 12.46 -20.12
N GLY A 170 -9.55 12.13 -19.03
CA GLY A 170 -9.93 12.45 -17.66
C GLY A 170 -11.18 11.70 -17.18
N LEU A 171 -11.44 10.50 -17.70
CA LEU A 171 -12.48 9.59 -17.18
C LEU A 171 -11.86 8.60 -16.20
N TYR A 172 -12.56 8.28 -15.11
CA TYR A 172 -12.14 7.27 -14.14
C TYR A 172 -12.13 5.87 -14.79
N ASP A 173 -10.99 5.20 -14.71
CA ASP A 173 -10.74 3.87 -15.25
C ASP A 173 -11.06 2.80 -14.21
N LYS A 174 -12.23 2.18 -14.37
CA LYS A 174 -12.74 1.12 -13.49
C LYS A 174 -11.84 -0.12 -13.50
N GLU A 175 -11.32 -0.52 -14.66
CA GLU A 175 -10.49 -1.74 -14.76
C GLU A 175 -9.16 -1.53 -14.05
N HIS A 176 -8.59 -0.33 -14.16
CA HIS A 176 -7.40 0.02 -13.38
C HIS A 176 -7.70 0.08 -11.87
N ALA A 177 -8.85 0.62 -11.47
CA ALA A 177 -9.27 0.63 -10.07
C ALA A 177 -9.44 -0.77 -9.48
N TYR A 178 -9.97 -1.73 -10.25
CA TYR A 178 -10.04 -3.13 -9.86
C TYR A 178 -8.66 -3.74 -9.65
N LYS A 179 -7.68 -3.39 -10.48
CA LYS A 179 -6.29 -3.80 -10.25
C LYS A 179 -5.79 -3.24 -8.93
N ILE A 180 -5.94 -1.93 -8.66
CA ILE A 180 -5.54 -1.33 -7.37
C ILE A 180 -6.22 -2.03 -6.18
N ALA A 181 -7.51 -2.39 -6.30
CA ALA A 181 -8.21 -3.14 -5.25
C ALA A 181 -7.58 -4.54 -5.02
N GLU A 182 -7.22 -5.24 -6.09
CA GLU A 182 -6.52 -6.53 -6.04
C GLU A 182 -5.13 -6.37 -5.39
N LEU A 183 -4.39 -5.34 -5.78
CA LEU A 183 -3.05 -5.05 -5.28
C LEU A 183 -3.06 -4.65 -3.79
N SER A 184 -4.08 -3.91 -3.37
CA SER A 184 -4.20 -3.40 -2.00
C SER A 184 -4.96 -4.35 -1.05
N LYS A 185 -5.42 -5.52 -1.52
CA LYS A 185 -6.20 -6.44 -0.68
C LYS A 185 -5.41 -7.01 0.49
N ASN A 186 -4.08 -7.12 0.35
CA ASN A 186 -3.18 -7.65 1.38
C ASN A 186 -3.68 -8.98 2.01
N GLY A 187 -4.17 -9.89 1.18
CA GLY A 187 -4.75 -11.18 1.61
C GLY A 187 -6.19 -11.13 2.17
N ASP A 188 -6.80 -9.95 2.29
CA ASP A 188 -8.19 -9.78 2.74
C ASP A 188 -9.16 -9.72 1.53
N GLU A 189 -9.84 -10.83 1.25
CA GLU A 189 -10.82 -10.92 0.16
C GLU A 189 -12.04 -10.00 0.37
N LYS A 190 -12.40 -9.67 1.61
CA LYS A 190 -13.47 -8.71 1.89
C LYS A 190 -13.03 -7.30 1.53
N ARG A 191 -11.75 -6.98 1.73
CA ARG A 191 -11.16 -5.71 1.29
C ARG A 191 -11.18 -5.57 -0.23
N LEU A 192 -10.90 -6.66 -0.96
CA LEU A 192 -11.01 -6.70 -2.41
C LEU A 192 -12.46 -6.43 -2.88
N GLU A 193 -13.43 -7.14 -2.29
CA GLU A 193 -14.86 -6.96 -2.61
C GLU A 193 -15.29 -5.50 -2.39
N ASN A 194 -14.93 -4.92 -1.24
CA ASN A 194 -15.24 -3.53 -0.91
C ASN A 194 -14.56 -2.54 -1.88
N GLY A 195 -13.30 -2.78 -2.25
CA GLY A 195 -12.58 -1.95 -3.22
C GLY A 195 -13.23 -1.97 -4.60
N LYS A 196 -13.64 -3.15 -5.08
CA LYS A 196 -14.36 -3.30 -6.36
C LYS A 196 -15.72 -2.59 -6.31
N LYS A 197 -16.47 -2.76 -5.21
CA LYS A 197 -17.76 -2.08 -5.00
C LYS A 197 -17.61 -0.55 -4.99
N MET A 198 -16.59 -0.01 -4.33
CA MET A 198 -16.28 1.42 -4.35
C MET A 198 -15.99 1.91 -5.78
N ALA A 199 -15.17 1.17 -6.54
CA ALA A 199 -14.88 1.51 -7.93
C ALA A 199 -16.14 1.52 -8.81
N ASP A 200 -17.06 0.58 -8.59
CA ASP A 200 -18.35 0.51 -9.30
C ASP A 200 -19.28 1.69 -9.01
N ILE A 201 -19.26 2.20 -7.78
CA ILE A 201 -20.02 3.39 -7.40
C ILE A 201 -19.36 4.62 -8.02
N CYS A 202 -18.06 4.80 -7.78
CA CYS A 202 -17.35 6.00 -8.19
C CYS A 202 -17.21 6.15 -9.70
N VAL A 203 -17.15 5.06 -10.48
CA VAL A 203 -17.13 5.18 -11.95
C VAL A 203 -18.40 5.83 -12.48
N LYS A 204 -19.56 5.50 -11.91
CA LYS A 204 -20.84 6.09 -12.31
C LYS A 204 -20.88 7.55 -11.88
N GLU A 205 -20.62 7.83 -10.61
CA GLU A 205 -20.67 9.19 -10.07
C GLU A 205 -19.71 10.16 -10.75
N VAL A 206 -18.49 9.72 -11.07
CA VAL A 206 -17.44 10.59 -11.64
C VAL A 206 -17.61 10.74 -13.16
N ASN A 207 -17.87 9.65 -13.89
CA ASN A 207 -17.92 9.71 -15.35
C ASN A 207 -19.24 10.27 -15.88
N GLU A 208 -20.34 10.09 -15.15
CA GLU A 208 -21.66 10.64 -15.51
C GLU A 208 -21.89 12.06 -14.96
N ALA A 209 -20.97 12.57 -14.13
CA ALA A 209 -21.05 13.94 -13.63
C ALA A 209 -21.05 14.97 -14.77
N ASP A 210 -22.00 15.91 -14.69
CA ASP A 210 -22.07 17.06 -15.58
C ASP A 210 -20.99 18.09 -15.20
N VAL A 211 -19.79 17.84 -15.70
CA VAL A 211 -18.66 18.76 -15.63
C VAL A 211 -18.37 19.34 -17.02
N SER A 212 -18.26 20.66 -17.11
CA SER A 212 -18.05 21.38 -18.36
C SER A 212 -16.85 22.32 -18.26
N GLY A 213 -16.36 22.76 -19.43
CA GLY A 213 -15.22 23.65 -19.54
C GLY A 213 -13.86 22.94 -19.60
N ASP A 214 -12.81 23.76 -19.70
CA ASP A 214 -11.42 23.30 -19.88
C ASP A 214 -10.88 22.57 -18.64
N ASP A 215 -11.51 22.76 -17.48
CA ASP A 215 -11.10 22.18 -16.20
C ASP A 215 -11.86 20.89 -15.84
N LYS A 216 -12.66 20.34 -16.77
CA LYS A 216 -13.55 19.19 -16.51
C LYS A 216 -12.82 18.00 -15.87
N GLU A 217 -11.56 17.79 -16.23
CA GLU A 217 -10.75 16.67 -15.73
C GLU A 217 -10.27 16.92 -14.30
N CYS A 218 -9.95 18.17 -13.96
CA CYS A 218 -9.64 18.58 -12.60
C CYS A 218 -10.86 18.43 -11.70
N GLU A 219 -12.04 18.85 -12.16
CA GLU A 219 -13.29 18.66 -11.42
C GLU A 219 -13.61 17.18 -11.21
N ARG A 220 -13.42 16.32 -12.21
CA ARG A 220 -13.56 14.86 -12.06
C ARG A 220 -12.57 14.26 -11.06
N ALA A 221 -11.33 14.74 -11.02
CA ALA A 221 -10.36 14.27 -10.04
C ALA A 221 -10.81 14.61 -8.60
N ALA A 222 -11.37 15.80 -8.39
CA ALA A 222 -11.93 16.19 -7.10
C ALA A 222 -13.17 15.35 -6.71
N LEU A 223 -14.04 15.08 -7.68
CA LEU A 223 -15.21 14.20 -7.51
C LEU A 223 -14.78 12.77 -7.18
N LEU A 224 -13.74 12.26 -7.86
CA LEU A 224 -13.20 10.94 -7.58
C LEU A 224 -12.64 10.86 -6.17
N PHE A 225 -11.82 11.84 -5.76
CA PHE A 225 -11.30 11.91 -4.41
C PHE A 225 -12.43 11.92 -3.37
N LYS A 226 -13.44 12.77 -3.56
CA LYS A 226 -14.63 12.83 -2.71
C LYS A 226 -15.34 11.47 -2.65
N CYS A 227 -15.65 10.87 -3.79
CA CYS A 227 -16.37 9.60 -3.85
C CYS A 227 -15.60 8.49 -3.13
N THR A 228 -14.27 8.43 -3.31
CA THR A 228 -13.45 7.44 -2.60
C THR A 228 -13.49 7.63 -1.09
N ILE A 229 -13.51 8.86 -0.57
CA ILE A 229 -13.63 9.10 0.89
C ILE A 229 -15.01 8.68 1.41
N GLU A 230 -16.08 9.01 0.67
CA GLU A 230 -17.45 8.70 1.08
C GLU A 230 -17.76 7.20 1.03
N ASN A 231 -17.09 6.46 0.15
CA ASN A 231 -17.37 5.04 -0.10
C ASN A 231 -16.25 4.08 0.33
N ALA A 232 -15.07 4.58 0.71
CA ALA A 232 -14.05 3.73 1.31
C ALA A 232 -14.65 3.08 2.57
N PRO A 233 -14.34 1.78 2.83
CA PRO A 233 -14.69 1.19 4.11
C PRO A 233 -14.03 2.07 5.17
N LYS A 234 -14.86 2.73 5.99
CA LYS A 234 -14.40 3.51 7.12
C LYS A 234 -13.56 2.56 7.97
N LYS A 235 -12.23 2.62 7.83
CA LYS A 235 -11.36 1.97 8.78
C LYS A 235 -11.74 2.56 10.13
N PHE A 236 -11.81 1.70 11.14
CA PHE A 236 -12.07 2.00 12.55
C PHE A 236 -10.97 2.89 13.17
N THR A 237 -10.61 3.98 12.49
CA THR A 237 -9.51 4.86 12.81
C THR A 237 -10.02 6.29 12.74
N ASP A 238 -10.25 6.86 13.92
CA ASP A 238 -10.35 8.28 14.26
C ASP A 238 -11.41 9.19 13.61
N MET A 239 -11.92 8.91 12.40
CA MET A 239 -12.59 9.96 11.63
C MET A 239 -14.00 10.32 12.12
N ASP A 240 -14.86 9.34 12.46
CA ASP A 240 -16.20 9.66 13.01
C ASP A 240 -16.09 10.37 14.37
N CYS A 241 -15.10 10.02 15.19
CA CYS A 241 -14.92 10.65 16.49
C CYS A 241 -14.35 12.08 16.35
N THR A 242 -13.35 12.27 15.50
CA THR A 242 -12.76 13.61 15.27
C THR A 242 -13.75 14.56 14.58
N GLU A 243 -14.62 14.09 13.69
CA GLU A 243 -15.69 14.89 13.06
C GLU A 243 -16.80 15.26 14.05
N ASN A 244 -17.24 14.32 14.90
CA ASN A 244 -18.25 14.57 15.94
C ASN A 244 -17.76 15.60 16.95
N TYR A 245 -16.47 15.58 17.29
CA TYR A 245 -15.91 16.47 18.30
C TYR A 245 -15.25 17.72 17.72
N LYS A 246 -14.89 17.80 16.43
CA LYS A 246 -14.36 18.99 15.72
C LYS A 246 -13.11 19.62 16.36
N LEU A 247 -12.03 18.85 16.50
CA LEU A 247 -10.76 19.35 17.07
C LEU A 247 -10.20 20.56 16.29
N THR A 248 -9.57 21.48 17.02
CA THR A 248 -8.84 22.60 16.44
C THR A 248 -7.48 22.14 15.89
N GLN A 249 -6.89 22.92 14.99
CA GLN A 249 -5.56 22.61 14.45
C GLN A 249 -4.47 22.57 15.53
N GLU A 250 -4.60 23.40 16.57
CA GLU A 250 -3.68 23.41 17.70
C GLU A 250 -3.81 22.14 18.56
N GLU A 251 -5.04 21.73 18.87
CA GLU A 251 -5.31 20.47 19.58
C GLU A 251 -4.74 19.26 18.81
N MET A 252 -4.91 19.23 17.49
CA MET A 252 -4.33 18.19 16.64
C MET A 252 -2.80 18.21 16.64
N ALA A 253 -2.18 19.40 16.59
CA ALA A 253 -0.73 19.53 16.64
C ALA A 253 -0.17 19.04 17.99
N GLN A 254 -0.86 19.31 19.09
CA GLN A 254 -0.49 18.81 20.42
C GLN A 254 -0.56 17.28 20.48
N LEU A 255 -1.63 16.67 19.95
CA LEU A 255 -1.77 15.21 19.89
C LEU A 255 -0.66 14.54 19.09
N LEU A 256 -0.25 15.14 17.95
CA LEU A 256 0.88 14.66 17.14
C LEU A 256 2.22 14.75 17.88
N ASP A 257 2.37 15.74 18.77
CA ASP A 257 3.53 15.88 19.67
C ASP A 257 3.39 15.04 20.96
N LYS A 258 2.46 14.07 20.97
CA LYS A 258 2.15 13.19 22.11
C LYS A 258 1.74 13.93 23.39
N LYS A 259 1.26 15.16 23.26
CA LYS A 259 0.65 15.95 24.33
C LYS A 259 -0.85 15.81 24.23
N ILE A 260 -1.47 15.25 25.27
CA ILE A 260 -2.93 15.12 25.33
C ILE A 260 -3.48 16.40 25.98
N PRO A 261 -4.17 17.28 25.24
CA PRO A 261 -4.74 18.49 25.83
C PRO A 261 -5.87 18.09 26.78
N ASP A 262 -5.88 18.69 27.97
CA ASP A 262 -6.85 18.35 29.01
C ASP A 262 -8.16 19.10 28.80
N ASN A 263 -9.03 18.56 27.94
CA ASN A 263 -10.39 19.06 27.77
C ASN A 263 -11.40 17.94 27.46
N ASP A 264 -12.68 18.20 27.77
CA ASP A 264 -13.75 17.20 27.67
C ASP A 264 -13.97 16.71 26.24
N LYS A 265 -13.75 17.58 25.26
CA LYS A 265 -13.91 17.29 23.84
C LYS A 265 -12.92 16.23 23.36
N ILE A 266 -11.65 16.34 23.76
CA ILE A 266 -10.60 15.37 23.46
C ILE A 266 -10.80 14.08 24.25
N LYS A 267 -11.21 14.17 25.52
CA LYS A 267 -11.56 12.98 26.33
C LYS A 267 -12.70 12.18 25.69
N CYS A 268 -13.76 12.86 25.25
CA CYS A 268 -14.89 12.22 24.57
C CYS A 268 -14.50 11.67 23.19
N MET A 269 -13.61 12.36 22.47
CA MET A 269 -13.06 11.84 21.20
C MET A 269 -12.27 10.55 21.43
N PHE A 270 -11.37 10.50 22.42
CA PHE A 270 -10.65 9.28 22.76
C PHE A 270 -11.57 8.17 23.25
N ALA A 271 -12.57 8.48 24.07
CA ALA A 271 -13.56 7.50 24.50
C ALA A 271 -14.35 6.93 23.31
N CYS A 272 -14.74 7.79 22.36
CA CYS A 272 -15.35 7.36 21.11
C CYS A 272 -14.41 6.43 20.31
N ALA A 273 -13.14 6.81 20.15
CA ALA A 273 -12.15 6.00 19.43
C ALA A 273 -11.86 4.67 20.12
N PHE A 274 -11.81 4.65 21.46
CA PHE A 274 -11.60 3.44 22.25
C PHE A 274 -12.83 2.52 22.23
N LYS A 275 -14.04 3.07 22.26
CA LYS A 275 -15.27 2.27 22.10
C LYS A 275 -15.35 1.68 20.70
N ALA A 276 -15.06 2.49 19.67
CA ALA A 276 -15.06 2.04 18.29
C ALA A 276 -14.01 0.94 18.06
N SER A 277 -12.79 1.09 18.59
CA SER A 277 -11.74 0.06 18.48
C SER A 277 -11.99 -1.17 19.37
N GLY A 278 -13.07 -1.20 20.15
CA GLY A 278 -13.38 -2.27 21.08
C GLY A 278 -12.45 -2.34 22.30
N LEU A 279 -11.57 -1.34 22.47
CA LEU A 279 -10.71 -1.14 23.63
C LEU A 279 -11.48 -0.69 24.87
N MET A 280 -12.69 -0.15 24.69
CA MET A 280 -13.54 0.31 25.77
C MET A 280 -14.93 -0.30 25.64
N ASP A 281 -15.48 -0.78 26.74
CA ASP A 281 -16.84 -1.32 26.81
C ASP A 281 -17.90 -0.21 26.89
N ASP A 282 -19.17 -0.60 26.85
CA ASP A 282 -20.29 0.36 26.89
C ASP A 282 -20.33 1.18 28.19
N LYS A 283 -19.75 0.65 29.28
CA LYS A 283 -19.64 1.31 30.58
C LYS A 283 -18.46 2.28 30.67
N GLY A 284 -17.64 2.38 29.62
CA GLY A 284 -16.48 3.26 29.59
C GLY A 284 -15.24 2.65 30.24
N MET A 285 -15.23 1.34 30.50
CA MET A 285 -14.12 0.62 31.10
C MET A 285 -13.25 -0.04 30.01
N LEU A 286 -11.97 -0.25 30.31
CA LEU A 286 -11.06 -0.99 29.43
C LEU A 286 -11.61 -2.40 29.15
N SER A 287 -11.82 -2.71 27.88
CA SER A 287 -12.14 -4.05 27.40
C SER A 287 -10.85 -4.85 27.31
N VAL A 288 -10.63 -5.75 28.27
CA VAL A 288 -9.42 -6.60 28.32
C VAL A 288 -9.29 -7.44 27.05
N ASP A 289 -10.39 -8.04 26.58
CA ASP A 289 -10.38 -8.85 25.36
C ASP A 289 -10.10 -7.99 24.12
N GLY A 290 -10.61 -6.76 24.09
CA GLY A 290 -10.30 -5.80 23.03
C GLY A 290 -8.84 -5.36 23.06
N ALA A 291 -8.31 -5.06 24.25
CA ALA A 291 -6.91 -4.69 24.44
C ALA A 291 -5.94 -5.79 24.03
N LYS A 292 -6.24 -7.05 24.37
CA LYS A 292 -5.45 -8.21 23.92
C LYS A 292 -5.45 -8.33 22.40
N LYS A 293 -6.61 -8.19 21.75
CA LYS A 293 -6.69 -8.18 20.27
C LYS A 293 -5.87 -7.06 19.64
N VAL A 294 -5.91 -5.85 20.21
CA VAL A 294 -5.11 -4.71 19.70
C VAL A 294 -3.62 -4.95 19.91
N ILE A 295 -3.21 -5.52 21.04
CA ILE A 295 -1.82 -5.87 21.31
C ILE A 295 -1.32 -6.92 20.32
N ASP A 296 -2.09 -7.98 20.10
CA ASP A 296 -1.77 -9.03 19.14
C ASP A 296 -1.66 -8.48 17.72
N MET A 297 -2.47 -7.47 17.36
CA MET A 297 -2.40 -6.79 16.06
C MET A 297 -1.20 -5.84 15.94
N VAL A 298 -0.90 -5.06 16.98
CA VAL A 298 0.15 -4.00 16.93
C VAL A 298 1.55 -4.58 17.10
N PHE A 299 1.68 -5.64 17.89
CA PHE A 299 2.97 -6.26 18.21
C PHE A 299 3.10 -7.67 17.64
N ALA A 300 2.29 -8.04 16.64
CA ALA A 300 2.26 -9.36 16.01
C ALA A 300 3.67 -9.92 15.70
N ASP A 301 4.57 -9.06 15.24
CA ASP A 301 5.93 -9.41 14.83
C ASP A 301 6.99 -9.33 15.96
N ASP A 302 6.59 -8.91 17.17
CA ASP A 302 7.47 -8.76 18.33
C ASP A 302 6.88 -9.50 19.54
N PRO A 303 7.17 -10.80 19.70
CA PRO A 303 6.65 -11.61 20.80
C PRO A 303 7.06 -11.09 22.18
N GLU A 304 8.22 -10.43 22.31
CA GLU A 304 8.67 -9.87 23.59
C GLU A 304 7.82 -8.66 23.98
N LYS A 305 7.57 -7.74 23.05
CA LYS A 305 6.67 -6.60 23.28
C LYS A 305 5.23 -7.03 23.46
N THR A 306 4.77 -8.01 22.68
CA THR A 306 3.43 -8.62 22.85
C THR A 306 3.26 -9.13 24.28
N ASN A 307 4.18 -9.97 24.76
CA ASN A 307 4.10 -10.51 26.12
C ASN A 307 4.19 -9.43 27.21
N LYS A 308 5.05 -8.43 27.05
CA LYS A 308 5.11 -7.30 28.00
C LYS A 308 3.81 -6.49 28.03
N ALA A 309 3.21 -6.23 26.87
CA ALA A 309 1.97 -5.50 26.75
C ALA A 309 0.77 -6.31 27.29
N LEU A 310 0.70 -7.62 27.02
CA LEU A 310 -0.31 -8.51 27.58
C LEU A 310 -0.23 -8.54 29.11
N ASN A 311 0.97 -8.69 29.67
CA ASN A 311 1.20 -8.65 31.12
C ASN A 311 0.78 -7.30 31.73
N PHE A 312 1.03 -6.19 31.04
CA PHE A 312 0.60 -4.86 31.48
C PHE A 312 -0.93 -4.75 31.53
N ILE A 313 -1.63 -5.19 30.49
CA ILE A 313 -3.10 -5.17 30.47
C ILE A 313 -3.70 -6.06 31.57
N ASP A 314 -3.11 -7.23 31.81
CA ASP A 314 -3.55 -8.13 32.88
C ASP A 314 -3.31 -7.49 34.28
N ALA A 315 -2.24 -6.72 34.46
CA ALA A 315 -2.00 -5.94 35.69
C ALA A 315 -2.92 -4.72 35.85
N CYS A 316 -3.36 -4.09 34.75
CA CYS A 316 -4.38 -3.04 34.80
C CYS A 316 -5.75 -3.59 35.24
N LYS A 317 -6.03 -4.87 34.97
CA LYS A 317 -7.27 -5.56 35.39
C LYS A 317 -7.32 -5.85 36.90
N SER A 318 -6.17 -6.14 37.53
CA SER A 318 -6.09 -6.42 38.97
C SER A 318 -6.17 -5.17 39.85
N GLY A 319 -6.08 -3.97 39.25
CA GLY A 319 -6.07 -2.69 39.98
C GLY A 319 -4.75 -2.41 40.71
N GLU A 320 -3.69 -3.17 40.42
CA GLU A 320 -2.43 -3.14 41.17
C GLU A 320 -1.44 -2.05 40.70
N THR A 321 -1.83 -1.15 39.81
CA THR A 321 -0.89 -0.19 39.20
C THR A 321 -1.35 1.26 39.30
N TYR A 322 -0.88 1.96 40.35
CA TYR A 322 -0.49 3.37 40.23
C TYR A 322 0.91 3.39 39.59
N ILE A 323 1.00 3.68 38.30
CA ILE A 323 2.29 3.95 37.65
C ILE A 323 2.39 5.46 37.45
N GLN A 324 3.30 6.08 38.20
CA GLN A 324 3.81 7.41 37.87
C GLN A 324 4.65 7.29 36.58
N PHE A 325 4.33 8.13 35.60
CA PHE A 325 5.14 8.35 34.41
C PHE A 325 6.42 9.13 34.73
#